data_AF-A0A2R4ZP39-F1
#
_entry.id   AF-A0A2R4ZP39-F1
#
_cell.length_a   1.000
_cell.length_b   1.000
_cell.length_c   1.000
_cell.angle_alpha   90.00
_cell.angle_beta   90.00
_cell.angle_gamma   90.00
#
_symmetry.space_group_name_H-M   'P 1'
#
loop_
_entity.id
_entity.type
_entity.pdbx_description
1 polymer ?
#
loop_
_entity_poly.entity_id
_entity_poly.type
_entity_poly.pdbx_seq_one_letter_code
_entity_poly.pdbx_strand_id
1 'polypeptide(L)'
;MRTKDAGRKTYRLSKKVKAVVGIESAIVLIAFVVVAAALAFVVLNMGFFTTQRSKETIGSGLAQASSSLELDGTVISRVNISSKKVDCLIIPIRLSAGQKPVDLTPSKTNIAFWVLGEYGYANIYDKETQAVKTETNFSVDNLCTTVKSGLSGDSINVSIIWQTGNNGDNVLDPGEKALVVIAFSGNNELDAYKVFKVEIRVPIGAALTVERAIPASLTQPVIDLG
;
A
#
# COMPACT_ATOMS: atom_id res chain seq x y z
N MET A 1 -104.08 -53.45 26.68
CA MET A 1 -104.64 -52.09 26.47
C MET A 1 -103.65 -51.08 27.06
N ARG A 2 -103.14 -50.16 26.23
CA ARG A 2 -102.41 -48.91 26.55
C ARG A 2 -101.15 -49.01 27.43
N THR A 3 -99.94 -48.99 26.85
CA THR A 3 -99.10 -47.81 26.54
C THR A 3 -98.79 -46.89 27.71
N LYS A 4 -97.49 -46.70 28.00
CA LYS A 4 -96.83 -45.39 27.97
C LYS A 4 -95.32 -45.52 28.17
N ASP A 5 -94.60 -45.25 27.08
CA ASP A 5 -93.21 -44.80 27.08
C ASP A 5 -93.02 -43.65 28.07
N ALA A 6 -92.08 -43.80 29.01
CA ALA A 6 -91.60 -42.71 29.85
C ALA A 6 -90.18 -42.33 29.38
N GLY A 7 -90.12 -41.26 28.59
CA GLY A 7 -88.91 -40.78 27.93
C GLY A 7 -87.74 -40.50 28.87
N ARG A 8 -86.56 -40.99 28.48
CA ARG A 8 -85.26 -40.78 29.12
C ARG A 8 -84.86 -39.30 29.02
N LYS A 9 -84.87 -38.56 30.14
CA LYS A 9 -84.35 -37.18 30.23
C LYS A 9 -82.82 -37.20 30.07
N THR A 10 -82.33 -36.78 28.91
CA THR A 10 -80.91 -36.45 28.70
C THR A 10 -80.62 -35.05 29.22
N TYR A 11 -79.81 -34.93 30.27
CA TYR A 11 -79.30 -33.66 30.75
C TYR A 11 -78.28 -33.11 29.74
N ARG A 12 -78.65 -32.07 28.99
CA ARG A 12 -77.71 -31.34 28.14
C ARG A 12 -76.78 -30.53 29.03
N LEU A 13 -75.51 -30.96 29.14
CA LEU A 13 -74.44 -30.14 29.70
C LEU A 13 -74.33 -28.85 28.88
N SER A 14 -74.53 -27.70 29.52
CA SER A 14 -74.36 -26.39 28.88
C SER A 14 -72.91 -26.24 28.45
N LYS A 15 -72.67 -26.16 27.14
CA LYS A 15 -71.34 -25.99 26.56
C LYS A 15 -70.89 -24.56 26.88
N LYS A 16 -70.04 -24.39 27.90
CA LYS A 16 -69.40 -23.09 28.18
C LYS A 16 -68.54 -22.72 26.97
N VAL A 17 -68.98 -21.72 26.22
CA VAL A 17 -68.13 -21.07 25.20
C VAL A 17 -67.09 -20.26 25.95
N LYS A 18 -65.80 -20.57 25.77
CA LYS A 18 -64.72 -19.73 26.25
C LYS A 18 -64.77 -18.42 25.46
N ALA A 19 -65.00 -17.30 26.13
CA ALA A 19 -64.74 -16.00 25.53
C ALA A 19 -63.22 -15.86 25.35
N VAL A 20 -62.78 -15.63 24.11
CA VAL A 20 -61.39 -15.25 23.85
C VAL A 20 -61.19 -13.86 24.42
N VAL A 21 -60.35 -13.73 25.45
CA VAL A 21 -59.99 -12.44 26.04
C VAL A 21 -58.97 -11.75 25.13
N GLY A 22 -59.44 -10.81 24.32
CA GLY A 22 -58.62 -10.11 23.34
C GLY A 22 -57.48 -9.27 23.95
N ILE A 23 -57.64 -8.86 25.21
CA ILE A 23 -56.63 -8.07 25.92
C ILE A 23 -55.35 -8.87 26.20
N GLU A 24 -55.44 -10.18 26.48
CA GLU A 24 -54.26 -11.03 26.72
C GLU A 24 -53.45 -11.21 25.43
N SER A 25 -54.16 -11.42 24.31
CA SER A 25 -53.53 -11.49 22.98
C SER A 25 -52.90 -10.16 22.57
N ALA A 26 -53.52 -9.04 22.91
CA ALA A 26 -52.98 -7.71 22.61
C ALA A 26 -51.68 -7.40 23.37
N ILE A 27 -51.60 -7.78 24.66
CA ILE A 27 -50.37 -7.59 25.46
C ILE A 27 -49.22 -8.44 24.90
N VAL A 28 -49.49 -9.70 24.54
CA VAL A 28 -48.50 -10.58 23.90
C VAL A 28 -48.04 -10.02 22.56
N LEU A 29 -48.96 -9.47 21.76
CA LEU A 29 -48.63 -8.86 20.47
C LEU A 29 -47.72 -7.64 20.64
N ILE A 30 -48.00 -6.76 21.60
CA ILE A 30 -47.13 -5.60 21.89
C ILE A 30 -45.74 -6.06 22.34
N ALA A 31 -45.67 -7.02 23.27
CA ALA A 31 -44.39 -7.55 23.75
C ALA A 31 -43.56 -8.17 22.61
N PHE A 32 -44.19 -8.95 21.73
CA PHE A 32 -43.53 -9.55 20.58
C PHE A 32 -43.01 -8.49 19.60
N VAL A 33 -43.81 -7.46 19.30
CA VAL A 33 -43.40 -6.37 18.41
C VAL A 33 -42.23 -5.58 19.00
N VAL A 34 -42.23 -5.30 20.31
CA VAL A 34 -41.13 -4.59 20.96
C VAL A 34 -39.83 -5.41 20.94
N VAL A 35 -39.91 -6.71 21.24
CA VAL A 35 -38.73 -7.60 21.16
C VAL A 35 -38.22 -7.71 19.72
N ALA A 36 -39.12 -7.85 18.74
CA ALA A 36 -38.75 -7.88 17.33
C ALA A 36 -38.10 -6.57 16.87
N ALA A 37 -38.62 -5.42 17.29
CA ALA A 37 -38.04 -4.11 16.99
C ALA A 37 -36.66 -3.91 17.63
N ALA A 38 -36.49 -4.33 18.88
CA ALA A 38 -35.20 -4.27 19.57
C ALA A 38 -34.14 -5.16 18.89
N LEU A 39 -34.52 -6.39 18.53
CA LEU A 39 -33.65 -7.31 17.78
C LEU A 39 -33.30 -6.74 16.39
N ALA A 40 -34.27 -6.20 15.67
CA ALA A 40 -34.05 -5.57 14.37
C ALA A 40 -33.07 -4.39 14.46
N PHE A 41 -33.21 -3.54 15.48
CA PHE A 41 -32.30 -2.42 15.70
C PHE A 41 -30.85 -2.88 15.95
N VAL A 42 -30.65 -3.90 16.79
CA VAL A 42 -29.32 -4.48 17.06
C VAL A 42 -28.73 -5.09 15.79
N VAL A 43 -29.51 -5.86 15.04
CA VAL A 43 -29.09 -6.49 13.78
C VAL A 43 -28.71 -5.44 12.74
N LEU A 44 -29.47 -4.35 12.61
CA LEU A 44 -29.16 -3.27 11.67
C LEU A 44 -27.87 -2.55 12.05
N ASN A 45 -27.66 -2.25 13.33
CA ASN A 45 -26.44 -1.56 13.77
C ASN A 45 -25.19 -2.43 13.62
N MET A 46 -25.29 -3.73 13.93
CA MET A 46 -24.23 -4.69 13.64
C MET A 46 -24.05 -4.89 12.12
N GLY A 47 -25.13 -4.85 11.35
CA GLY A 47 -25.11 -4.88 9.88
C GLY A 47 -24.39 -3.67 9.27
N PHE A 48 -24.63 -2.47 9.78
CA PHE A 48 -23.94 -1.26 9.33
C PHE A 48 -22.45 -1.27 9.71
N PHE A 49 -22.10 -1.75 10.90
CA PHE A 49 -20.70 -1.90 11.28
C PHE A 49 -19.95 -2.90 10.38
N THR A 50 -20.54 -4.08 10.13
CA THR A 50 -19.94 -5.12 9.28
C THR A 50 -19.80 -4.67 7.83
N THR A 51 -20.78 -3.95 7.28
CA THR A 51 -20.70 -3.38 5.93
C THR A 51 -19.67 -2.27 5.82
N GLN A 52 -19.56 -1.38 6.82
CA GLN A 52 -18.50 -0.36 6.86
C GLN A 52 -17.11 -0.98 6.92
N ARG A 53 -16.91 -1.98 7.79
CA ARG A 53 -15.63 -2.70 7.88
C ARG A 53 -15.29 -3.41 6.58
N SER A 54 -16.28 -4.03 5.93
CA SER A 54 -16.11 -4.67 4.61
C SER A 54 -15.67 -3.65 3.55
N LYS A 55 -16.30 -2.47 3.53
CA LYS A 55 -15.92 -1.39 2.61
C LYS A 55 -14.49 -0.90 2.84
N GLU A 56 -14.07 -0.76 4.10
CA GLU A 56 -12.71 -0.39 4.47
C GLU A 56 -11.69 -1.44 4.03
N THR A 57 -11.96 -2.73 4.26
CA THR A 57 -11.07 -3.83 3.82
C THR A 57 -10.97 -3.94 2.30
N ILE A 58 -12.08 -3.70 1.59
CA ILE A 58 -12.08 -3.67 0.11
C ILE A 58 -11.26 -2.48 -0.39
N GLY A 59 -11.44 -1.30 0.21
CA GLY A 59 -10.71 -0.08 -0.19
C GLY A 59 -9.21 -0.20 0.07
N SER A 60 -8.81 -0.68 1.25
CA SER A 60 -7.40 -0.89 1.61
C SER A 60 -6.76 -2.03 0.83
N GLY A 61 -7.48 -3.12 0.57
CA GLY A 61 -7.01 -4.22 -0.29
C GLY A 61 -6.78 -3.76 -1.73
N LEU A 62 -7.70 -2.97 -2.28
CA LEU A 62 -7.53 -2.37 -3.60
C LEU A 62 -6.36 -1.39 -3.62
N ALA A 63 -6.23 -0.55 -2.59
CA ALA A 63 -5.11 0.38 -2.45
C ALA A 63 -3.78 -0.37 -2.41
N GLN A 64 -3.65 -1.42 -1.60
CA GLN A 64 -2.43 -2.23 -1.51
C GLN A 64 -2.07 -2.90 -2.84
N ALA A 65 -3.05 -3.38 -3.59
CA ALA A 65 -2.82 -4.02 -4.88
C ALA A 65 -2.51 -3.03 -6.01
N SER A 66 -2.99 -1.78 -5.90
CA SER A 66 -2.86 -0.75 -6.94
C SER A 66 -1.71 0.23 -6.69
N SER A 67 -1.24 0.33 -5.44
CA SER A 67 -0.04 1.07 -5.06
C SER A 67 1.16 0.20 -5.43
N SER A 68 1.85 0.53 -6.52
CA SER A 68 3.14 -0.07 -6.84
C SER A 68 3.98 0.96 -7.54
N LEU A 69 5.29 0.87 -7.35
CA LEU A 69 6.25 1.61 -8.16
C LEU A 69 6.58 0.79 -9.40
N GLU A 70 6.85 1.48 -10.51
CA GLU A 70 7.40 0.90 -11.72
C GLU A 70 8.60 1.72 -12.20
N LEU A 71 9.49 1.07 -12.95
CA LEU A 71 10.63 1.72 -13.59
C LEU A 71 10.14 2.56 -14.79
N ASP A 72 10.50 3.84 -14.84
CA ASP A 72 10.11 4.77 -15.90
C ASP A 72 11.26 5.04 -16.87
N GLY A 73 11.56 4.06 -17.73
CA GLY A 73 12.66 4.15 -18.70
C GLY A 73 13.84 3.28 -18.32
N THR A 74 15.05 3.71 -18.68
CA THR A 74 16.28 2.94 -18.47
C THR A 74 17.06 3.41 -17.25
N VAL A 75 17.83 2.50 -16.66
CA VAL A 75 18.73 2.82 -15.55
C VAL A 75 20.01 3.41 -16.11
N ILE A 76 20.30 4.65 -15.72
CA ILE A 76 21.48 5.37 -16.20
C ILE A 76 22.54 5.37 -15.10
N SER A 77 23.80 5.31 -15.49
CA SER A 77 24.91 5.38 -14.55
C SER A 77 25.95 6.39 -14.99
N ARG A 78 26.54 7.07 -14.02
CA ARG A 78 27.72 7.91 -14.24
C ARG A 78 28.98 7.12 -13.88
N VAL A 79 29.99 7.31 -14.71
CA VAL A 79 31.29 6.64 -14.61
C VAL A 79 32.36 7.68 -14.34
N ASN A 80 33.19 7.42 -13.34
CA ASN A 80 34.44 8.14 -13.18
C ASN A 80 35.50 7.53 -14.12
N ILE A 81 35.76 8.22 -15.23
CA ILE A 81 36.67 7.73 -16.30
C ILE A 81 38.10 7.53 -15.79
N SER A 82 38.54 8.31 -14.79
CA SER A 82 39.89 8.21 -14.24
C SER A 82 40.08 6.95 -13.40
N SER A 83 39.11 6.59 -12.56
CA SER A 83 39.14 5.35 -11.76
C SER A 83 38.58 4.14 -12.51
N LYS A 84 37.88 4.35 -13.64
CA LYS A 84 37.12 3.35 -14.39
C LYS A 84 36.13 2.59 -13.51
N LYS A 85 35.42 3.33 -12.66
CA LYS A 85 34.39 2.80 -11.78
C LYS A 85 33.08 3.56 -11.95
N VAL A 86 31.97 2.87 -11.68
CA VAL A 86 30.65 3.48 -11.59
C VAL A 86 30.51 4.17 -10.25
N ASP A 87 30.22 5.47 -10.29
CA ASP A 87 30.22 6.33 -9.12
C ASP A 87 28.80 6.77 -8.71
N CYS A 88 27.83 6.60 -9.62
CA CYS A 88 26.44 6.95 -9.39
C CYS A 88 25.49 6.17 -10.31
N LEU A 89 24.29 5.90 -9.82
CA LEU A 89 23.17 5.26 -10.50
C LEU A 89 21.94 6.15 -10.42
N ILE A 90 21.17 6.21 -11.49
CA ILE A 90 19.93 6.97 -11.60
C ILE A 90 18.85 6.01 -12.09
N ILE A 91 17.85 5.80 -11.24
CA ILE A 91 16.73 4.90 -11.48
C ILE A 91 15.45 5.76 -11.53
N PRO A 92 14.88 6.01 -12.72
CA PRO A 92 13.63 6.75 -12.84
C PRO A 92 12.45 5.88 -12.38
N ILE A 93 11.59 6.44 -11.53
CA ILE A 93 10.43 5.74 -10.99
C ILE A 93 9.15 6.56 -11.19
N ARG A 94 8.05 5.84 -11.42
CA ARG A 94 6.69 6.39 -11.43
C ARG A 94 5.71 5.45 -10.74
N LEU A 95 4.51 5.94 -10.48
CA LEU A 95 3.41 5.07 -10.04
C LEU A 95 2.99 4.13 -11.18
N SER A 96 2.75 2.87 -10.84
CA SER A 96 2.13 1.87 -11.72
C SER A 96 0.74 2.32 -12.19
N ALA A 97 0.18 1.65 -13.20
CA ALA A 97 -1.10 1.99 -13.84
C ALA A 97 -2.30 2.13 -12.87
N GLY A 98 -2.22 1.56 -11.66
CA GLY A 98 -3.23 1.72 -10.61
C GLY A 98 -3.28 3.12 -9.98
N GLN A 99 -2.24 3.93 -10.18
CA GLN A 99 -2.15 5.35 -9.80
C GLN A 99 -2.67 5.66 -8.39
N LYS A 100 -2.33 4.81 -7.42
CA LYS A 100 -2.53 5.13 -6.00
C LYS A 100 -1.27 5.81 -5.45
N PRO A 101 -1.40 6.93 -4.73
CA PRO A 101 -0.27 7.63 -4.16
C PRO A 101 0.57 6.71 -3.27
N VAL A 102 1.89 6.89 -3.30
CA VAL A 102 2.85 6.09 -2.54
C VAL A 102 3.69 7.02 -1.68
N ASP A 103 3.72 6.76 -0.37
CA ASP A 103 4.50 7.54 0.57
C ASP A 103 5.99 7.13 0.53
N LEU A 104 6.84 8.03 0.06
CA LEU A 104 8.28 7.88 -0.04
C LEU A 104 9.03 8.63 1.06
N THR A 105 8.40 8.91 2.19
CA THR A 105 9.06 9.57 3.32
C THR A 105 10.24 8.73 3.85
N PRO A 106 11.44 9.32 4.06
CA PRO A 106 12.55 8.68 4.77
C PRO A 106 12.05 8.18 6.13
N SER A 107 12.29 6.90 6.47
CA SER A 107 11.72 6.13 7.61
C SER A 107 10.54 5.19 7.29
N LYS A 108 9.71 5.50 6.28
CA LYS A 108 8.58 4.63 5.89
C LYS A 108 8.93 3.75 4.69
N THR A 109 9.62 4.33 3.72
CA THR A 109 10.16 3.59 2.57
C THR A 109 11.58 3.16 2.88
N ASN A 110 11.91 1.93 2.51
CA ASN A 110 13.24 1.36 2.65
C ASN A 110 13.83 1.11 1.25
N ILE A 111 15.02 1.63 1.01
CA ILE A 111 15.80 1.32 -0.20
C ILE A 111 16.97 0.44 0.22
N ALA A 112 16.96 -0.80 -0.24
CA ALA A 112 18.06 -1.72 -0.04
C ALA A 112 18.91 -1.82 -1.30
N PHE A 113 20.22 -1.95 -1.12
CA PHE A 113 21.19 -2.03 -2.21
C PHE A 113 22.13 -3.21 -1.96
N TRP A 114 22.38 -4.02 -2.99
CA TRP A 114 23.22 -5.21 -2.88
C TRP A 114 24.09 -5.33 -4.13
N VAL A 115 25.36 -5.65 -3.93
CA VAL A 115 26.26 -6.12 -4.98
C VAL A 115 26.36 -7.63 -4.83
N LEU A 116 25.94 -8.36 -5.86
CA LEU A 116 25.84 -9.82 -5.80
C LEU A 116 27.23 -10.42 -5.54
N GLY A 117 27.34 -11.15 -4.43
CA GLY A 117 28.57 -11.86 -4.05
C GLY A 117 29.61 -11.03 -3.28
N GLU A 118 29.31 -9.77 -2.91
CA GLU A 118 30.27 -8.92 -2.18
C GLU A 118 29.69 -8.35 -0.89
N TYR A 119 28.80 -7.37 -0.99
CA TYR A 119 28.24 -6.66 0.15
C TYR A 119 26.82 -6.16 -0.14
N GLY A 120 26.09 -5.78 0.91
CA GLY A 120 24.77 -5.20 0.77
C GLY A 120 24.34 -4.42 2.00
N TYR A 121 23.46 -3.46 1.76
CA TYR A 121 22.87 -2.57 2.75
C TYR A 121 21.36 -2.76 2.74
N ALA A 122 20.81 -3.13 3.88
CA ALA A 122 19.39 -3.44 4.01
C ALA A 122 18.48 -2.20 4.06
N ASN A 123 19.06 -1.01 4.31
CA ASN A 123 18.44 0.30 4.14
C ASN A 123 19.53 1.37 3.99
N ILE A 124 19.46 2.17 2.94
CA ILE A 124 20.31 3.36 2.73
C ILE A 124 19.50 4.67 2.74
N TYR A 125 18.17 4.58 2.91
CA TYR A 125 17.24 5.71 2.92
C TYR A 125 16.66 5.93 4.32
N ASP A 126 17.30 6.81 5.09
CA ASP A 126 17.04 7.02 6.51
C ASP A 126 17.00 8.50 6.96
N LYS A 127 17.48 9.44 6.12
CA LYS A 127 17.59 10.85 6.47
C LYS A 127 16.61 11.71 5.66
N GLU A 128 16.00 12.69 6.32
CA GLU A 128 15.10 13.66 5.67
C GLU A 128 15.77 14.43 4.51
N THR A 129 17.09 14.67 4.59
CA THR A 129 17.85 15.34 3.53
C THR A 129 17.94 14.55 2.22
N GLN A 130 17.58 13.27 2.24
CA GLN A 130 17.56 12.40 1.06
C GLN A 130 16.28 12.54 0.25
N ALA A 131 15.24 13.21 0.76
CA ALA A 131 14.06 13.58 -0.01
C ALA A 131 14.24 14.98 -0.61
N VAL A 132 14.66 15.04 -1.88
CA VAL A 132 15.01 16.30 -2.56
C VAL A 132 13.89 16.74 -3.48
N LYS A 133 13.36 17.94 -3.23
CA LYS A 133 12.16 18.46 -3.92
C LYS A 133 12.40 19.79 -4.64
N THR A 134 13.57 20.36 -4.45
CA THR A 134 13.95 21.71 -4.92
C THR A 134 14.93 21.68 -6.08
N GLU A 135 15.30 20.49 -6.57
CA GLU A 135 16.27 20.38 -7.66
C GLU A 135 15.64 20.89 -8.96
N THR A 136 16.39 21.75 -9.66
CA THR A 136 15.93 22.37 -10.91
C THR A 136 16.76 21.92 -12.11
N ASN A 137 17.94 21.35 -11.86
CA ASN A 137 18.83 20.85 -12.89
C ASN A 137 18.91 19.31 -12.84
N PHE A 138 18.31 18.67 -13.83
CA PHE A 138 18.23 17.21 -13.94
C PHE A 138 19.34 16.62 -14.83
N SER A 139 20.46 17.31 -15.01
CA SER A 139 21.62 16.70 -15.67
C SER A 139 22.20 15.57 -14.80
N VAL A 140 22.71 14.51 -15.44
CA VAL A 140 23.30 13.34 -14.75
C VAL A 140 24.38 13.79 -13.77
N ASP A 141 25.24 14.72 -14.18
CA ASP A 141 26.30 15.23 -13.32
C ASP A 141 25.75 15.93 -12.08
N ASN A 142 24.77 16.82 -12.26
CA ASN A 142 24.22 17.60 -11.15
C ASN A 142 23.52 16.69 -10.13
N LEU A 143 22.65 15.78 -10.60
CA LEU A 143 21.95 14.82 -9.74
C LEU A 143 22.94 14.00 -8.92
N CYS A 144 23.97 13.46 -9.57
CA CYS A 144 24.98 12.66 -8.90
C CYS A 144 25.85 13.49 -7.95
N THR A 145 26.17 14.76 -8.27
CA THR A 145 26.89 15.64 -7.33
C THR A 145 26.05 16.03 -6.12
N THR A 146 24.76 16.29 -6.29
CA THR A 146 23.84 16.61 -5.20
C THR A 146 23.82 15.47 -4.18
N VAL A 147 23.69 14.21 -4.63
CA VAL A 147 23.72 13.06 -3.72
C VAL A 147 25.12 12.79 -3.16
N LYS A 148 26.19 12.97 -3.97
CA LYS A 148 27.57 12.81 -3.51
C LYS A 148 27.97 13.80 -2.42
N SER A 149 27.40 15.00 -2.40
CA SER A 149 27.73 16.02 -1.39
C SER A 149 27.43 15.56 0.05
N GLY A 150 26.52 14.59 0.23
CA GLY A 150 26.21 13.97 1.52
C GLY A 150 27.14 12.82 1.93
N LEU A 151 28.14 12.47 1.10
CA LEU A 151 29.08 11.37 1.37
C LEU A 151 30.35 11.88 2.07
N SER A 152 30.88 11.03 2.96
CA SER A 152 32.22 11.18 3.53
C SER A 152 32.91 9.81 3.60
N GLY A 153 34.18 9.77 3.20
CA GLY A 153 34.95 8.51 3.13
C GLY A 153 34.37 7.46 2.18
N ASP A 154 34.52 6.19 2.56
CA ASP A 154 33.96 5.03 1.85
C ASP A 154 32.50 4.82 2.28
N SER A 155 31.56 5.48 1.59
CA SER A 155 30.13 5.42 1.93
C SER A 155 29.23 5.35 0.69
N ILE A 156 27.95 5.03 0.94
CA ILE A 156 26.87 5.01 -0.06
C ILE A 156 25.78 5.94 0.44
N ASN A 157 25.21 6.72 -0.47
CA ASN A 157 24.12 7.62 -0.18
C ASN A 157 23.08 7.50 -1.30
N VAL A 158 21.81 7.64 -0.93
CA VAL A 158 20.72 7.67 -1.88
C VAL A 158 19.90 8.91 -1.63
N SER A 159 19.37 9.49 -2.70
CA SER A 159 18.30 10.47 -2.61
C SER A 159 17.19 10.13 -3.59
N ILE A 160 15.96 10.39 -3.18
CA ILE A 160 14.81 10.45 -4.09
C ILE A 160 14.66 11.92 -4.47
N ILE A 161 14.74 12.20 -5.77
CA ILE A 161 14.69 13.54 -6.32
C ILE A 161 13.41 13.66 -7.16
N TRP A 162 12.47 14.48 -6.73
CA TRP A 162 11.23 14.71 -7.46
C TRP A 162 11.47 15.59 -8.68
N GLN A 163 10.83 15.25 -9.79
CA GLN A 163 10.82 16.07 -11.00
C GLN A 163 9.71 17.13 -10.92
N THR A 164 9.81 18.15 -11.77
CA THR A 164 8.86 19.27 -11.82
C THR A 164 7.41 18.79 -11.87
N GLY A 165 6.56 19.35 -11.00
CA GLY A 165 5.17 18.92 -10.80
C GLY A 165 4.86 18.50 -9.36
N ASN A 166 5.89 18.36 -8.51
CA ASN A 166 5.71 18.04 -7.09
C ASN A 166 5.01 19.16 -6.32
N ASN A 167 4.00 18.77 -5.53
CA ASN A 167 3.27 19.62 -4.59
C ASN A 167 4.08 20.04 -3.33
N GLY A 168 5.30 19.52 -3.16
CA GLY A 168 6.23 19.83 -2.06
C GLY A 168 6.26 18.79 -0.93
N ASP A 169 5.50 17.71 -1.05
CA ASP A 169 5.48 16.60 -0.10
C ASP A 169 6.40 15.43 -0.54
N ASN A 170 6.44 14.39 0.31
CA ASN A 170 7.23 13.17 0.07
C ASN A 170 6.37 12.02 -0.47
N VAL A 171 5.17 12.32 -0.94
CA VAL A 171 4.27 11.36 -1.58
C VAL A 171 4.53 11.44 -3.08
N LEU A 172 4.50 10.29 -3.75
CA LEU A 172 4.51 10.24 -5.20
C LEU A 172 3.07 10.16 -5.66
N ASP A 173 2.57 11.23 -6.29
CA ASP A 173 1.20 11.31 -6.78
C ASP A 173 1.07 10.92 -8.27
N PRO A 174 -0.17 10.60 -8.73
CA PRO A 174 -0.43 10.34 -10.14
C PRO A 174 -0.01 11.49 -11.06
N GLY A 175 0.90 11.20 -11.98
CA GLY A 175 1.44 12.20 -12.91
C GLY A 175 2.77 12.80 -12.45
N GLU A 176 3.18 12.57 -11.21
CA GLU A 176 4.52 12.90 -10.74
C GLU A 176 5.52 11.81 -11.11
N LYS A 177 6.79 12.23 -11.20
CA LYS A 177 7.93 11.36 -11.47
C LYS A 177 9.03 11.68 -10.47
N ALA A 178 9.76 10.65 -10.06
CA ALA A 178 10.91 10.81 -9.20
C ALA A 178 12.10 10.00 -9.73
N LEU A 179 13.30 10.44 -9.38
CA LEU A 179 14.55 9.77 -9.68
C LEU A 179 15.14 9.26 -8.38
N VAL A 180 15.40 7.97 -8.30
CA VAL A 180 16.18 7.38 -7.22
C VAL A 180 17.63 7.43 -7.65
N VAL A 181 18.41 8.29 -6.99
CA VAL A 181 19.81 8.51 -7.32
C VAL A 181 20.67 7.95 -6.21
N ILE A 182 21.51 6.98 -6.54
CA ILE A 182 22.41 6.32 -5.60
C ILE A 182 23.83 6.72 -5.96
N ALA A 183 24.57 7.30 -5.02
CA ALA A 183 25.95 7.68 -5.20
C ALA A 183 26.87 6.86 -4.30
N PHE A 184 28.05 6.55 -4.84
CA PHE A 184 29.09 5.79 -4.17
C PHE A 184 30.35 6.63 -4.02
N SER A 185 31.12 6.35 -2.98
CA SER A 185 32.42 6.97 -2.75
C SER A 185 33.45 5.93 -2.33
N GLY A 186 34.67 6.12 -2.84
CA GLY A 186 35.85 5.31 -2.52
C GLY A 186 35.66 3.83 -2.83
N ASN A 187 35.87 2.96 -1.85
CA ASN A 187 35.82 1.51 -2.06
C ASN A 187 34.43 0.93 -2.38
N ASN A 188 33.36 1.73 -2.21
CA ASN A 188 32.00 1.33 -2.57
C ASN A 188 31.63 1.65 -4.03
N GLU A 189 32.51 2.33 -4.78
CA GLU A 189 32.31 2.51 -6.23
C GLU A 189 32.33 1.15 -6.93
N LEU A 190 31.44 0.99 -7.91
CA LEU A 190 31.21 -0.32 -8.51
C LEU A 190 32.17 -0.58 -9.68
N ASP A 191 32.81 -1.74 -9.65
CA ASP A 191 33.71 -2.18 -10.72
C ASP A 191 32.95 -2.76 -11.93
N ALA A 192 33.62 -2.82 -13.08
CA ALA A 192 33.11 -3.52 -14.26
C ALA A 192 32.76 -4.98 -13.95
N TYR A 193 31.78 -5.54 -14.67
CA TYR A 193 31.27 -6.91 -14.52
C TYR A 193 30.51 -7.20 -13.21
N LYS A 194 30.37 -6.23 -12.30
CA LYS A 194 29.54 -6.43 -11.10
C LYS A 194 28.06 -6.37 -11.46
N VAL A 195 27.27 -7.21 -10.79
CA VAL A 195 25.82 -7.17 -10.84
C VAL A 195 25.35 -6.55 -9.53
N PHE A 196 24.56 -5.50 -9.63
CA PHE A 196 23.91 -4.90 -8.48
C PHE A 196 22.40 -5.09 -8.57
N LYS A 197 21.80 -5.07 -7.39
CA LYS A 197 20.35 -5.12 -7.21
C LYS A 197 19.94 -4.03 -6.24
N VAL A 198 18.87 -3.32 -6.57
CA VAL A 198 18.26 -2.26 -5.78
C VAL A 198 16.82 -2.68 -5.52
N GLU A 199 16.38 -2.61 -4.28
CA GLU A 199 15.02 -2.96 -3.89
C GLU A 199 14.39 -1.80 -3.11
N ILE A 200 13.31 -1.24 -3.65
CA ILE A 200 12.56 -0.15 -3.06
C ILE A 200 11.28 -0.73 -2.47
N ARG A 201 11.23 -0.78 -1.14
CA ARG A 201 10.12 -1.32 -0.37
C ARG A 201 9.32 -0.17 0.25
N VAL A 202 8.12 0.00 -0.25
CA VAL A 202 7.17 1.03 0.18
C VAL A 202 6.27 0.48 1.29
N PRO A 203 5.69 1.32 2.17
CA PRO A 203 4.86 0.86 3.28
C PRO A 203 3.54 0.21 2.81
N ILE A 204 2.98 0.69 1.69
CA ILE A 204 1.76 0.20 1.07
C ILE A 204 2.08 -0.03 -0.40
N GLY A 205 1.96 -1.28 -0.84
CA GLY A 205 2.22 -1.66 -2.21
C GLY A 205 3.24 -2.78 -2.43
N ALA A 206 3.52 -3.06 -3.70
CA ALA A 206 4.56 -3.99 -4.10
C ALA A 206 5.94 -3.32 -4.11
N ALA A 207 6.98 -4.07 -3.74
CA ALA A 207 8.35 -3.62 -3.81
C ALA A 207 8.84 -3.59 -5.27
N LEU A 208 9.55 -2.52 -5.65
CA LEU A 208 10.21 -2.42 -6.93
C LEU A 208 11.62 -2.99 -6.81
N THR A 209 11.94 -4.00 -7.63
CA THR A 209 13.28 -4.58 -7.71
C THR A 209 13.91 -4.25 -9.06
N VAL A 210 15.11 -3.68 -9.02
CA VAL A 210 15.91 -3.37 -10.20
C VAL A 210 17.23 -4.09 -10.09
N GLU A 211 17.53 -4.96 -11.04
CA GLU A 211 18.80 -5.69 -11.11
C GLU A 211 19.47 -5.40 -12.45
N ARG A 212 20.75 -5.01 -12.42
CA ARG A 212 21.53 -4.63 -13.61
C ARG A 212 22.98 -5.09 -13.47
N ALA A 213 23.59 -5.36 -14.62
CA ALA A 213 25.00 -5.72 -14.74
C ALA A 213 25.80 -4.55 -15.31
N ILE A 214 26.92 -4.24 -14.68
CA ILE A 214 27.83 -3.20 -15.17
C ILE A 214 28.64 -3.77 -16.34
N PRO A 215 28.66 -3.08 -17.49
CA PRO A 215 29.40 -3.55 -18.67
C PRO A 215 30.91 -3.56 -18.44
N ALA A 216 31.60 -4.31 -19.28
CA ALA A 216 33.06 -4.41 -19.29
C ALA A 216 33.79 -3.08 -19.55
N SER A 217 33.17 -2.22 -20.36
CA SER A 217 33.79 -1.00 -20.88
C SER A 217 33.26 0.23 -20.17
N LEU A 218 34.09 0.86 -19.35
CA LEU A 218 33.81 2.06 -18.57
C LEU A 218 34.62 3.25 -19.13
N THR A 219 34.42 3.57 -20.40
CA THR A 219 35.16 4.61 -21.13
C THR A 219 34.34 5.88 -21.39
N GLN A 220 33.01 5.80 -21.25
CA GLN A 220 32.08 6.91 -21.44
C GLN A 220 31.67 7.47 -20.07
N PRO A 221 31.46 8.79 -19.94
CA PRO A 221 31.09 9.41 -18.66
C PRO A 221 29.70 9.00 -18.19
N VAL A 222 28.81 8.64 -19.12
CA VAL A 222 27.46 8.17 -18.85
C VAL A 222 27.24 6.90 -19.64
N ILE A 223 26.71 5.87 -18.97
CA ILE A 223 26.36 4.59 -19.57
C ILE A 223 24.90 4.26 -19.28
N ASP A 224 24.26 3.60 -20.24
CA ASP A 224 22.93 3.03 -20.08
C ASP A 224 23.07 1.57 -19.63
N LEU A 225 22.39 1.19 -18.55
CA LEU A 225 22.38 -0.15 -18.00
C LEU A 225 21.12 -0.93 -18.41
N GLY A 226 20.16 -0.29 -19.09
CA GLY A 226 18.89 -0.85 -19.53
C GLY A 226 17.72 -0.61 -18.60
#